data_AF-A0A376VKR4-F1
#
_entry.id   AF-A0A376VKR4-F1
#
_cell.length_a   1.000
_cell.length_b   1.000
_cell.length_c   1.000
_cell.angle_alpha   90.00
_cell.angle_beta   90.00
_cell.angle_gamma   90.00
#
_symmetry.space_group_name_H-M   'P 1'
#
loop_
_entity.id
_entity.type
_entity.pdbx_description
1 polymer ?
#
loop_
_entity_poly.entity_id
_entity_poly.type
_entity_poly.pdbx_seq_one_letter_code
_entity_poly.pdbx_strand_id
1 'polypeptide(L)'
;MVTPAAGVEIKVVDDARKTLPPGCEGEEASRGPNVFMGYFDEPELTARALDEEGWYYSGDLCCMDEAGYIKITGRKKDIIVRGGENISSREVEDIFIAAS
;
A
#
# COMPACT_ATOMS: atom_id res chain seq x y z
N MET A 1 8.36 12.55 -7.69
CA MET A 1 7.13 13.26 -7.31
C MET A 1 6.06 12.84 -8.29
N VAL A 2 4.92 12.38 -7.78
CA VAL A 2 3.80 11.90 -8.59
C VAL A 2 2.55 12.67 -8.19
N THR A 3 1.75 13.10 -9.16
CA THR A 3 0.47 13.78 -8.93
C THR A 3 -0.66 12.76 -9.14
N PRO A 4 -1.71 12.73 -8.30
CA PRO A 4 -2.84 11.83 -8.49
C PRO A 4 -3.53 12.05 -9.85
N ALA A 5 -3.98 10.97 -10.48
CA ALA A 5 -4.84 11.06 -11.66
C ALA A 5 -6.21 11.66 -11.30
N ALA A 6 -6.90 12.28 -12.26
CA ALA A 6 -8.22 12.85 -12.02
C ALA A 6 -9.20 11.77 -11.49
N GLY A 7 -9.89 12.09 -10.38
CA GLY A 7 -10.79 11.15 -9.71
C GLY A 7 -10.11 10.12 -8.79
N VAL A 8 -8.80 10.25 -8.56
CA VAL A 8 -8.06 9.47 -7.56
C VAL A 8 -7.80 10.33 -6.33
N GLU A 9 -8.19 9.82 -5.18
CA GLU A 9 -7.86 10.36 -3.87
C GLU A 9 -6.68 9.58 -3.28
N ILE A 10 -5.75 10.28 -2.63
CA ILE A 10 -4.62 9.66 -1.95
C ILE A 10 -4.45 10.29 -0.56
N LYS A 11 -4.13 9.47 0.44
CA LYS A 11 -3.80 9.88 1.81
C LYS A 11 -2.64 9.05 2.36
N VAL A 12 -1.95 9.58 3.35
CA VAL A 12 -0.94 8.85 4.15
C VAL A 12 -1.58 8.49 5.49
N VAL A 13 -1.46 7.23 5.92
CA VAL A 13 -2.12 6.74 7.14
C VAL A 13 -1.17 6.04 8.12
N ASP A 14 -1.55 6.04 9.39
CA ASP A 14 -0.91 5.21 10.43
C ASP A 14 -1.38 3.74 10.37
N ASP A 15 -0.88 2.92 11.30
CA ASP A 15 -1.27 1.50 11.41
C ASP A 15 -2.74 1.28 11.78
N ALA A 16 -3.39 2.29 12.36
CA ALA A 16 -4.83 2.31 12.63
C ALA A 16 -5.63 2.87 11.45
N ARG A 17 -5.00 3.06 10.28
CA ARG A 17 -5.57 3.61 9.04
C ARG A 17 -6.08 5.05 9.18
N LYS A 18 -5.60 5.79 10.18
CA LYS A 18 -5.93 7.20 10.39
C LYS A 18 -5.00 8.09 9.58
N THR A 19 -5.56 9.12 8.96
CA THR A 19 -4.78 10.06 8.16
C THR A 19 -3.76 10.81 9.01
N LEU A 20 -2.53 10.84 8.52
CA LEU A 20 -1.43 11.57 9.12
C LEU A 20 -1.30 12.98 8.53
N PRO A 21 -0.77 13.95 9.30
CA PRO A 21 -0.48 15.28 8.78
C PRO A 21 0.69 15.26 7.79
N PRO A 22 0.85 16.30 6.95
CA PRO A 22 1.97 16.42 6.03
C PRO A 22 3.33 16.27 6.73
N GLY A 23 4.28 15.62 6.06
CA GLY A 23 5.63 15.36 6.54
C GLY A 23 5.79 14.13 7.44
N CYS A 24 4.68 13.55 7.94
CA CYS A 24 4.73 12.28 8.66
C CYS A 24 4.86 11.11 7.68
N GLU A 25 5.63 10.09 8.08
CA GLU A 25 5.74 8.82 7.35
C GLU A 25 4.60 7.89 7.77
N GLY A 26 3.97 7.27 6.78
CA GLY A 26 2.95 6.26 6.96
C GLY A 26 2.70 5.48 5.68
N GLU A 27 1.64 4.70 5.66
CA GLU A 27 1.24 3.90 4.51
C GLU A 27 0.46 4.74 3.50
N GLU A 28 0.76 4.59 2.22
CA GLU A 28 -0.05 5.16 1.14
C GLU A 28 -1.39 4.42 1.04
N ALA A 29 -2.47 5.18 1.00
CA ALA A 29 -3.79 4.67 0.71
C ALA A 29 -4.46 5.49 -0.41
N SER A 30 -5.01 4.79 -1.39
CA SER A 30 -5.66 5.41 -2.55
C SER A 30 -7.07 4.88 -2.79
N ARG A 31 -7.92 5.74 -3.37
CA ARG A 31 -9.29 5.41 -3.76
C ARG A 31 -9.63 6.07 -5.08
N GLY A 32 -10.34 5.37 -5.95
CA GLY A 32 -10.80 5.91 -7.23
C GLY A 32 -11.25 4.81 -8.19
N PRO A 33 -11.70 5.18 -9.40
CA PRO A 33 -12.24 4.22 -10.39
C PRO A 33 -11.19 3.21 -10.88
N ASN A 34 -9.92 3.46 -10.59
CA ASN A 34 -8.78 2.64 -11.03
C ASN A 34 -8.36 1.61 -9.97
N VAL A 35 -8.95 1.62 -8.78
CA VAL A 35 -8.65 0.65 -7.73
C VAL A 35 -9.19 -0.72 -8.14
N PHE A 36 -8.35 -1.74 -8.12
CA PHE A 36 -8.71 -3.10 -8.49
C PHE A 36 -9.74 -3.68 -7.51
N MET A 37 -10.60 -4.60 -7.98
CA MET A 37 -11.72 -5.13 -7.17
C MET A 37 -11.31 -6.18 -6.12
N GLY A 38 -10.03 -6.49 -6.01
CA GLY A 38 -9.51 -7.53 -5.13
C GLY A 38 -8.60 -8.53 -5.83
N TYR A 39 -7.90 -9.33 -5.02
CA TYR A 39 -7.07 -10.43 -5.49
C TYR A 39 -7.94 -11.63 -5.83
N PHE A 40 -7.70 -12.22 -7.00
CA PHE A 40 -8.46 -13.37 -7.47
C PHE A 40 -8.26 -14.56 -6.53
N ASP A 41 -9.36 -15.17 -6.09
CA ASP A 41 -9.40 -16.32 -5.16
C ASP A 41 -8.74 -16.09 -3.79
N GLU A 42 -8.48 -14.84 -3.44
CA GLU A 42 -7.77 -14.44 -2.22
C GLU A 42 -8.60 -13.40 -1.43
N PRO A 43 -9.78 -13.79 -0.88
CA PRO A 43 -10.70 -12.86 -0.22
C PRO A 43 -10.11 -12.27 1.07
N GLU A 44 -9.28 -13.02 1.80
CA GLU A 44 -8.62 -12.49 3.00
C GLU A 44 -7.58 -11.43 2.67
N LEU A 45 -6.79 -11.66 1.61
CA LEU A 45 -5.80 -10.68 1.15
C LEU A 45 -6.50 -9.43 0.63
N THR A 46 -7.62 -9.61 -0.08
CA THR A 46 -8.49 -8.52 -0.53
C THR A 46 -9.02 -7.72 0.65
N ALA A 47 -9.59 -8.35 1.69
CA ALA A 47 -10.12 -7.64 2.86
C ALA A 47 -9.02 -6.91 3.68
N ARG A 48 -7.78 -7.41 3.64
CA ARG A 48 -6.64 -6.71 4.26
C ARG A 48 -6.20 -5.49 3.43
N ALA A 49 -6.30 -5.57 2.12
CA ALA A 49 -5.79 -4.55 1.21
C ALA A 49 -6.84 -3.51 0.81
N LEU A 50 -8.13 -3.83 0.84
CA LEU A 50 -9.24 -2.98 0.42
C LEU A 50 -10.29 -2.94 1.54
N ASP A 51 -10.70 -1.74 1.96
CA ASP A 51 -11.77 -1.58 2.95
C ASP A 51 -13.15 -1.37 2.34
N GLU A 52 -14.18 -1.34 3.20
CA GLU A 52 -15.58 -1.13 2.82
C GLU A 52 -15.85 0.28 2.25
N GLU A 53 -14.96 1.24 2.49
CA GLU A 53 -15.03 2.61 1.95
C GLU A 53 -14.30 2.76 0.59
N GLY A 54 -13.73 1.67 0.09
CA GLY A 54 -13.02 1.60 -1.19
C GLY A 54 -11.57 2.07 -1.15
N TRP A 55 -10.97 2.22 0.03
CA TRP A 55 -9.55 2.55 0.16
C TRP A 55 -8.69 1.31 -0.01
N TYR A 56 -7.77 1.39 -0.97
CA TYR A 56 -6.70 0.43 -1.15
C TYR A 56 -5.47 0.84 -0.34
N TYR A 57 -4.91 -0.10 0.41
CA TYR A 57 -3.70 0.04 1.22
C TYR A 57 -2.56 -0.71 0.53
N SER A 58 -1.61 0.04 -0.03
CA SER A 58 -0.59 -0.50 -0.93
C SER A 58 0.55 -1.25 -0.21
N GLY A 59 0.69 -1.06 1.10
CA GLY A 59 1.88 -1.48 1.86
C GLY A 59 3.13 -0.66 1.57
N ASP A 60 3.02 0.43 0.78
CA ASP A 60 4.12 1.36 0.51
C ASP A 60 4.18 2.42 1.60
N LEU A 61 5.38 2.62 2.16
CA LEU A 61 5.63 3.71 3.09
C LEU A 61 5.97 4.97 2.31
N CYS A 62 5.40 6.08 2.73
CA CYS A 62 5.58 7.36 2.08
C CYS A 62 5.38 8.53 3.04
N CYS A 63 5.81 9.71 2.60
CA CYS A 63 5.45 11.00 3.17
C CYS A 63 4.76 11.86 2.12
N MET A 64 3.77 12.64 2.55
CA MET A 64 3.12 13.66 1.73
C MET A 64 3.55 15.05 2.21
N ASP A 65 3.94 15.95 1.30
CA ASP A 65 4.25 17.34 1.65
C ASP A 65 3.00 18.25 1.66
N GLU A 66 3.17 19.50 2.07
CA GLU A 66 2.05 20.48 2.15
C GLU A 66 1.42 20.79 0.78
N ALA A 67 2.13 20.54 -0.32
CA ALA A 67 1.62 20.71 -1.67
C ALA A 67 0.93 19.43 -2.20
N GLY A 68 0.83 18.39 -1.38
CA GLY A 68 0.16 17.12 -1.71
C GLY A 68 1.03 16.17 -2.53
N TYR A 69 2.33 16.44 -2.68
CA TYR A 69 3.22 15.51 -3.37
C TYR A 69 3.63 14.37 -2.47
N ILE A 70 3.59 13.16 -3.04
CA ILE A 70 3.98 11.94 -2.34
C ILE A 70 5.41 11.55 -2.71
N LYS A 71 6.17 11.17 -1.69
CA LYS A 71 7.48 10.54 -1.81
C LYS A 71 7.43 9.17 -1.14
N ILE A 72 7.57 8.10 -1.94
CA ILE A 72 7.74 6.74 -1.43
C ILE A 72 9.11 6.62 -0.74
N THR A 73 9.11 6.06 0.46
CA THR A 73 10.30 5.90 1.31
C THR A 73 10.64 4.43 1.59
N GLY A 74 9.71 3.50 1.38
CA GLY A 74 9.99 2.07 1.52
C GLY A 74 8.77 1.17 1.38
N ARG A 75 8.92 -0.09 1.79
CA ARG A 75 7.85 -1.08 1.90
C ARG A 75 7.65 -1.48 3.35
N LYS A 76 6.41 -1.51 3.81
CA LYS A 76 6.05 -1.89 5.20
C LYS A 76 6.58 -3.28 5.57
N LYS A 77 6.47 -4.24 4.64
CA LYS A 77 6.97 -5.61 4.84
C LYS A 77 8.50 -5.70 4.93
N ASP A 78 9.24 -4.87 4.20
CA ASP A 78 10.71 -4.88 4.25
C ASP A 78 11.26 -4.33 5.57
N ILE A 79 10.55 -3.38 6.20
CA ILE A 79 10.89 -2.88 7.54
C ILE A 79 10.64 -3.95 8.60
N ILE A 80 9.51 -4.66 8.52
CA ILE A 80 9.17 -5.75 9.45
C ILE A 80 10.20 -6.89 9.35
N VAL A 81 10.62 -7.27 8.14
CA VAL A 81 11.63 -8.32 7.90
C VAL A 81 13.00 -8.00 8.54
N ARG A 82 13.35 -6.72 8.71
CA ARG A 82 14.60 -6.32 9.40
C ARG A 82 14.48 -6.30 10.93
N GLY A 83 13.27 -6.24 11.50
CA GLY A 83 13.00 -6.06 12.93
C GLY A 83 12.60 -7.31 13.71
N GLY A 84 12.26 -8.41 13.03
CA GLY A 84 11.92 -9.68 13.67
C GLY A 84 11.38 -10.71 12.66
N GLU A 85 12.15 -11.76 12.43
CA GLU A 85 11.80 -13.04 11.76
C GLU A 85 10.63 -13.05 10.74
N ASN A 86 11.00 -12.73 9.49
CA ASN A 86 10.57 -13.26 8.19
C ASN A 86 9.14 -13.84 7.99
N ILE A 87 8.28 -13.07 7.31
CA ILE A 87 7.23 -13.62 6.43
C ILE A 87 7.32 -12.90 5.08
N SER A 88 7.77 -13.65 4.08
CA SER A 88 8.01 -13.19 2.71
C SER A 88 6.74 -13.32 1.87
N SER A 89 6.17 -12.22 1.38
CA SER A 89 5.25 -12.23 0.22
C SER A 89 5.98 -12.39 -1.12
N ARG A 90 7.27 -12.76 -1.08
CA ARG A 90 8.05 -13.23 -2.23
C ARG A 90 7.81 -14.73 -2.50
N GLU A 91 7.18 -15.48 -1.60
CA GLU A 91 6.85 -16.90 -1.85
C GLU A 91 5.71 -17.09 -2.88
N VAL A 92 5.04 -16.04 -3.34
CA VAL A 92 4.00 -16.15 -4.38
C VAL A 92 4.53 -15.85 -5.79
N GLU A 93 5.65 -15.13 -5.95
CA GLU A 93 6.19 -14.81 -7.28
C GLU A 93 7.35 -15.71 -7.76
N ASP A 94 8.00 -16.49 -6.89
CA ASP A 94 9.05 -17.45 -7.33
C ASP A 94 8.50 -18.83 -7.80
N ILE A 95 7.19 -19.09 -7.70
CA ILE A 95 6.60 -20.36 -8.21
C ILE A 95 6.36 -20.30 -9.73
N PHE A 96 6.36 -19.13 -10.36
CA PHE A 96 6.10 -19.00 -11.80
C PHE A 96 7.35 -18.93 -12.70
N ILE A 97 8.57 -18.94 -12.16
CA ILE A 97 9.82 -18.96 -12.95
C ILE A 97 10.71 -20.15 -12.53
N ALA A 98 10.17 -21.37 -12.55
CA ALA A 98 10.96 -22.60 -12.60
C ALA A 98 10.14 -23.79 -13.12
N ALA A 99 9.38 -23.58 -14.19
CA ALA A 99 8.81 -24.66 -15.01
C ALA A 99 8.78 -24.21 -16.47
N SER A 100 9.97 -24.04 -17.06
CA SER A 100 10.18 -23.90 -18.50
C SER A 100 11.44 -24.65 -18.89
#